data_AF-A0A6V7P4C4-F1
#
_entry.id   AF-A0A6V7P4C4-F1
#
_cell.length_a   1.000
_cell.length_b   1.000
_cell.length_c   1.000
_cell.angle_alpha   90.00
_cell.angle_beta   90.00
_cell.angle_gamma   90.00
#
_symmetry.space_group_name_H-M   'P 1'
#
loop_
_entity.id
_entity.type
_entity.pdbx_description
1 polymer ?
#
loop_
_entity_poly.entity_id
_entity_poly.type
_entity_poly.pdbx_seq_one_letter_code
_entity_poly.pdbx_strand_id
1 'polypeptide(L)'
;MKSILLIISALVFFLQNLSFSSASLEENCRRIHEFNPERSYDFCVTSLQVVPESPTANLSQLDVIASELMIKNYTHTLGVVQRLLKNQSLSHWQREALRVCNETYSSG
;
A
#
# COMPACT_ATOMS: atom_id res chain seq x y z
N MET A 1 12.27 -44.54 -24.52
CA MET A 1 11.79 -43.39 -25.32
C MET A 1 10.39 -42.94 -24.91
N LYS A 2 9.35 -43.81 -24.96
CA LYS A 2 7.97 -43.46 -24.53
C LYS A 2 7.86 -42.92 -23.10
N SER A 3 8.53 -43.54 -22.12
CA SER A 3 8.50 -43.08 -20.72
C SER A 3 9.19 -41.72 -20.53
N ILE A 4 10.21 -41.41 -21.32
CA ILE A 4 10.90 -40.10 -21.30
C ILE A 4 9.97 -39.01 -21.86
N LEU A 5 9.27 -39.30 -22.95
CA LEU A 5 8.24 -38.42 -23.53
C LEU A 5 7.11 -38.12 -22.54
N LEU A 6 6.67 -39.12 -21.75
CA LEU A 6 5.65 -38.93 -20.72
C LEU A 6 6.14 -38.04 -19.56
N ILE A 7 7.39 -38.22 -19.13
CA ILE A 7 7.98 -37.39 -18.07
C ILE A 7 8.15 -35.95 -18.55
N ILE A 8 8.63 -35.74 -19.78
CA ILE A 8 8.76 -34.39 -20.37
C ILE A 8 7.40 -33.71 -20.48
N SER A 9 6.37 -34.43 -20.94
CA SER A 9 5.00 -33.93 -21.02
C SER A 9 4.46 -33.51 -19.64
N ALA A 10 4.64 -34.35 -18.63
CA ALA A 10 4.24 -34.05 -17.25
C ALA A 10 5.00 -32.83 -16.68
N LEU A 11 6.30 -32.70 -16.96
CA LEU A 11 7.11 -31.56 -16.53
C LEU A 11 6.64 -30.25 -17.17
N VAL A 12 6.33 -30.26 -18.48
CA VAL A 12 5.80 -29.10 -19.19
C VAL A 12 4.45 -28.67 -18.62
N PHE A 13 3.56 -29.63 -18.36
CA PHE A 13 2.28 -29.34 -17.70
C PHE A 13 2.48 -28.75 -16.29
N PHE A 14 3.45 -29.26 -15.52
CA PHE A 14 3.75 -28.74 -14.18
C PHE A 14 4.31 -27.30 -14.25
N LEU A 15 5.21 -27.03 -15.19
CA LEU A 15 5.79 -25.70 -15.42
C LEU A 15 4.75 -24.67 -15.91
N GLN A 16 3.74 -25.10 -16.68
CA GLN A 16 2.62 -24.23 -17.09
C GLN A 16 1.74 -23.82 -15.90
N ASN A 17 1.56 -24.70 -14.91
CA ASN A 17 0.81 -24.40 -13.68
C ASN A 17 1.63 -23.59 -12.65
N LEU A 18 2.96 -23.55 -12.79
CA LEU A 18 3.86 -22.71 -11.99
C LEU A 18 3.88 -21.24 -12.41
N SER A 19 3.18 -20.88 -13.49
CA SER A 19 2.98 -19.48 -13.89
C SER A 19 2.01 -18.81 -12.92
N PHE A 20 2.43 -18.63 -11.68
CA PHE A 20 1.76 -17.79 -10.70
C PHE A 20 1.99 -16.34 -11.15
N SER A 21 1.14 -15.85 -12.06
CA SER A 21 1.11 -14.43 -12.40
C SER A 21 0.59 -13.69 -11.17
N SER A 22 1.47 -13.29 -10.26
CA SER A 22 1.12 -12.25 -9.30
C SER A 22 0.71 -11.03 -10.11
N ALA A 23 -0.52 -10.54 -9.89
CA ALA A 23 -0.96 -9.31 -10.51
C ALA A 23 0.04 -8.20 -10.17
N SER A 24 0.46 -7.41 -11.16
CA SER A 24 1.38 -6.30 -10.91
C SER A 24 0.75 -5.29 -9.96
N LEU A 25 1.57 -4.41 -9.38
CA LEU A 25 1.09 -3.31 -8.54
C LEU A 25 -0.01 -2.50 -9.25
N GLU A 26 0.19 -2.16 -10.52
CA GLU A 26 -0.78 -1.40 -11.32
C GLU A 26 -2.09 -2.15 -11.52
N GLU A 27 -2.02 -3.46 -11.77
CA GLU A 27 -3.22 -4.29 -11.90
C GLU A 27 -3.99 -4.38 -10.58
N ASN A 28 -3.29 -4.54 -9.46
CA ASN A 28 -3.91 -4.54 -8.13
C ASN A 28 -4.53 -3.17 -7.79
N CYS A 29 -3.83 -2.07 -8.06
CA CYS A 29 -4.35 -0.72 -7.84
C CYS A 29 -5.56 -0.41 -8.74
N ARG A 30 -5.56 -0.90 -9.99
CA ARG A 30 -6.73 -0.79 -10.88
C ARG A 30 -7.93 -1.53 -10.30
N ARG A 31 -7.76 -2.78 -9.84
CA ARG A 31 -8.83 -3.55 -9.19
C ARG A 31 -9.39 -2.86 -7.95
N ILE A 32 -8.52 -2.25 -7.13
CA ILE A 32 -8.94 -1.47 -5.95
C ILE A 32 -9.81 -0.27 -6.37
N HIS A 33 -9.40 0.46 -7.41
CA HIS A 33 -10.16 1.60 -7.93
C HIS A 33 -11.50 1.18 -8.54
N GLU A 34 -11.53 0.10 -9.31
CA GLU A 34 -12.77 -0.44 -9.89
C GLU A 34 -13.75 -0.91 -8.81
N PHE A 35 -13.24 -1.52 -7.73
CA PHE A 35 -14.04 -1.94 -6.58
C PHE A 35 -14.56 -0.76 -5.76
N ASN A 36 -13.74 0.28 -5.58
CA ASN A 36 -14.12 1.49 -4.86
C ASN A 36 -13.58 2.73 -5.60
N PRO A 37 -14.40 3.37 -6.46
CA PRO A 37 -13.99 4.50 -7.27
C PRO A 37 -13.53 5.74 -6.49
N GLU A 38 -13.89 5.85 -5.20
CA GLU A 38 -13.39 6.92 -4.32
C GLU A 38 -11.90 6.73 -3.97
N ARG A 39 -11.36 5.51 -4.11
CA ARG A 39 -9.94 5.22 -3.90
C ARG A 39 -9.18 5.58 -5.17
N SER A 40 -8.32 6.59 -5.09
CA SER A 40 -7.51 7.03 -6.22
C SER A 40 -6.49 5.96 -6.65
N TYR A 41 -6.55 5.57 -7.93
CA TYR A 41 -5.54 4.73 -8.57
C TYR A 41 -4.13 5.33 -8.44
N ASP A 42 -3.98 6.62 -8.75
CA ASP A 42 -2.70 7.32 -8.69
C ASP A 42 -2.14 7.35 -7.26
N PHE A 43 -3.00 7.55 -6.27
CA PHE A 43 -2.60 7.49 -4.87
C PHE A 43 -2.09 6.08 -4.49
N CYS A 44 -2.78 5.03 -4.93
CA CYS A 44 -2.38 3.65 -4.69
C CYS A 44 -1.00 3.35 -5.28
N VAL A 45 -0.81 3.63 -6.58
CA VAL A 45 0.46 3.37 -7.27
C VAL A 45 1.59 4.20 -6.65
N THR A 46 1.37 5.51 -6.49
CA THR A 46 2.41 6.42 -5.97
C THR A 46 2.83 6.07 -4.54
N SER A 47 1.88 5.68 -3.70
CA SER A 47 2.17 5.35 -2.30
C SER A 47 2.91 4.02 -2.17
N LEU A 48 2.62 3.04 -3.02
CA LEU A 48 3.16 1.68 -2.90
C LEU A 48 4.45 1.49 -3.70
N GLN A 49 4.61 2.14 -4.86
CA GLN A 49 5.79 1.95 -5.73
C GLN A 49 7.12 2.34 -5.06
N VAL A 50 7.09 3.14 -4.00
CA VAL A 50 8.29 3.53 -3.23
C VAL A 50 8.85 2.39 -2.38
N VAL A 51 8.08 1.32 -2.19
CA VAL A 51 8.47 0.12 -1.46
C VAL A 51 8.99 -0.92 -2.46
N PRO A 52 10.27 -1.34 -2.37
CA PRO A 52 10.90 -2.22 -3.36
C PRO A 52 10.16 -3.53 -3.62
N GLU A 53 9.45 -4.06 -2.63
CA GLU A 53 8.71 -5.33 -2.71
C GLU A 53 7.34 -5.20 -3.38
N SER A 54 6.77 -3.99 -3.43
CA SER A 54 5.41 -3.74 -3.93
C SER A 54 5.16 -4.13 -5.39
N PRO A 55 6.08 -3.93 -6.35
CA PRO A 55 5.84 -4.28 -7.76
C PRO A 55 5.47 -5.75 -8.00
N THR A 56 5.97 -6.66 -7.16
CA THR A 56 5.75 -8.11 -7.27
C THR A 56 4.83 -8.69 -6.19
N ALA A 57 4.40 -7.86 -5.24
CA ALA A 57 3.60 -8.27 -4.09
C ALA A 57 2.17 -8.66 -4.51
N ASN A 58 1.64 -9.72 -3.88
CA ASN A 58 0.22 -10.06 -3.98
C ASN A 58 -0.64 -9.11 -3.13
N LEU A 59 -1.97 -9.19 -3.26
CA LEU A 59 -2.89 -8.30 -2.53
C LEU A 59 -2.71 -8.34 -1.01
N SER A 60 -2.49 -9.51 -0.41
CA SER A 60 -2.27 -9.62 1.04
C SER A 60 -0.96 -8.98 1.48
N GLN A 61 0.11 -9.11 0.68
CA GLN A 61 1.38 -8.44 0.93
C GLN A 61 1.25 -6.92 0.75
N LEU A 62 0.51 -6.47 -0.27
CA LEU A 62 0.23 -5.04 -0.48
C LEU A 62 -0.60 -4.44 0.65
N ASP A 63 -1.52 -5.19 1.23
CA ASP A 63 -2.31 -4.75 2.39
C ASP A 63 -1.44 -4.52 3.64
N VAL A 64 -0.48 -5.42 3.89
CA VAL A 64 0.52 -5.24 4.94
C VAL A 64 1.38 -4.01 4.68
N ILE A 65 1.92 -3.87 3.46
CA ILE A 65 2.75 -2.72 3.07
C ILE A 65 1.96 -1.41 3.22
N ALA A 66 0.70 -1.37 2.75
CA ALA A 66 -0.16 -0.21 2.87
C ALA A 66 -0.42 0.17 4.33
N SER A 67 -0.64 -0.83 5.20
CA SER A 67 -0.85 -0.61 6.63
C SER A 67 0.39 -0.06 7.33
N GLU A 68 1.58 -0.59 7.00
CA GLU A 68 2.84 -0.08 7.54
C GLU A 68 3.12 1.36 7.10
N LEU A 69 2.89 1.66 5.82
CA LEU A 69 3.00 3.02 5.29
C LEU A 69 1.99 3.97 5.95
N MET A 70 0.76 3.52 6.16
CA MET A 70 -0.26 4.28 6.86
C MET A 70 0.19 4.63 8.28
N ILE A 71 0.67 3.64 9.06
CA ILE A 71 1.19 3.87 10.42
C ILE A 71 2.34 4.87 10.40
N LYS A 72 3.30 4.70 9.48
CA LYS A 72 4.44 5.61 9.34
C LYS A 72 4.02 7.05 9.03
N ASN A 73 3.11 7.22 8.07
CA ASN A 73 2.61 8.54 7.68
C ASN A 73 1.78 9.19 8.79
N TYR A 74 0.96 8.39 9.48
CA TYR A 74 0.17 8.81 10.64
C TYR A 74 1.08 9.30 11.77
N THR A 75 2.06 8.51 12.20
CA THR A 75 3.00 8.88 13.27
C THR A 75 3.82 10.11 12.88
N HIS A 76 4.28 10.20 11.64
CA HIS A 76 4.99 11.37 11.15
C HIS A 76 4.10 12.63 11.24
N THR A 77 2.84 12.52 10.81
CA THR A 77 1.88 13.63 10.81
C THR A 77 1.54 14.07 12.23
N LEU A 78 1.31 13.14 13.15
CA LEU A 78 1.14 13.45 14.57
C LEU A 78 2.34 14.26 15.11
N GLY A 79 3.57 13.80 14.82
CA GLY A 79 4.78 14.51 15.20
C GLY A 79 4.89 15.92 14.59
N VAL A 80 4.48 16.09 13.33
CA VAL A 80 4.41 17.42 12.68
C VAL A 80 3.40 18.32 13.40
N VAL A 81 2.18 17.84 13.64
CA VAL A 81 1.12 18.61 14.31
C VAL A 81 1.56 19.05 15.70
N GLN A 82 2.14 18.14 16.50
CA GLN A 82 2.67 18.45 17.83
C GLN A 82 3.81 19.48 17.79
N ARG A 83 4.68 19.44 16.77
CA ARG A 83 5.71 20.47 16.56
C ARG A 83 5.09 21.82 16.20
N LEU A 84 4.10 21.84 15.30
CA LEU A 84 3.42 23.08 14.90
C LEU A 84 2.72 23.74 16.11
N LEU A 85 2.08 22.96 16.98
CA LEU A 85 1.39 23.46 18.18
C LEU A 85 2.32 24.21 19.16
N LYS A 86 3.63 23.90 19.16
CA LYS A 86 4.64 24.61 19.97
C LYS A 86 4.93 26.02 19.47
N ASN A 87 4.54 26.36 18.24
CA ASN A 87 4.71 27.71 17.71
C ASN A 87 3.77 28.69 18.45
N GLN A 88 4.36 29.73 19.03
CA GLN A 88 3.63 30.77 19.75
C GLN A 88 2.96 31.78 18.81
N SER A 89 3.41 31.87 17.55
CA SER A 89 2.87 32.81 16.55
C SER A 89 1.58 32.34 15.87
N LEU A 90 1.01 31.20 16.29
CA LEU A 90 -0.24 30.70 15.73
C LEU A 90 -1.41 31.58 16.15
N SER A 91 -2.24 31.97 15.19
CA SER A 91 -3.56 32.55 15.48
C SER A 91 -4.44 31.56 16.26
N HIS A 92 -5.50 32.09 16.89
CA HIS A 92 -6.47 31.28 17.60
C HIS A 92 -7.03 30.14 16.72
N TRP A 93 -7.45 30.46 15.49
CA TRP A 93 -8.02 29.49 14.55
C TRP A 93 -7.03 28.42 14.12
N GLN A 94 -5.77 28.78 13.87
CA GLN A 94 -4.75 27.81 13.52
C GLN A 94 -4.45 26.86 14.68
N ARG A 95 -4.38 27.39 15.91
CA ARG A 95 -4.16 26.56 17.09
C ARG A 95 -5.31 25.59 17.32
N GLU A 96 -6.54 26.03 17.14
CA GLU A 96 -7.71 25.18 17.33
C GLU A 96 -7.79 24.08 16.26
N ALA A 97 -7.57 24.41 14.99
CA ALA A 97 -7.50 23.42 13.92
C ALA A 97 -6.41 22.36 14.20
N LEU A 98 -5.23 22.78 14.67
CA LEU A 98 -4.15 21.86 15.00
C LEU A 98 -4.46 21.00 16.24
N ARG A 99 -5.26 21.48 17.20
CA ARG A 99 -5.71 20.66 18.33
C ARG A 99 -6.66 19.57 17.87
N VAL A 100 -7.63 19.90 17.03
CA VAL A 100 -8.52 18.91 16.42
C VAL A 100 -7.70 17.87 15.66
N CYS A 101 -6.74 18.29 14.81
CA CYS A 101 -5.83 17.35 14.16
C CYS A 101 -5.06 16.50 15.18
N ASN A 102 -4.53 17.08 16.24
CA ASN A 102 -3.78 16.33 17.25
C ASN A 102 -4.65 15.28 17.94
N GLU A 103 -5.90 15.60 18.29
CA GLU A 103 -6.86 14.66 18.88
C GLU A 103 -7.19 13.53 17.91
N THR A 104 -7.50 13.85 16.66
CA THR A 104 -7.77 12.85 15.61
C THR A 104 -6.56 11.92 15.41
N TYR A 105 -5.36 12.49 15.24
CA TYR A 105 -4.13 11.73 15.04
C TYR A 105 -3.52 11.15 16.33
N SER A 106 -4.14 11.32 17.51
CA SER A 106 -3.73 10.63 18.74
C SER A 106 -4.63 9.45 19.06
N SER A 107 -5.85 9.42 18.50
CA SER A 107 -6.88 8.44 18.85
C SER A 107 -6.74 7.10 18.13
N GLY A 108 -5.99 7.04 17.02
CA GLY A 108 -5.82 5.83 16.21
C GLY A 108 -7.00 5.61 15.28
#